data_AF-A0A1H2MT62-F1
#
_entry.id   AF-A0A1H2MT62-F1
#
_cell.length_a   1.000
_cell.length_b   1.000
_cell.length_c   1.000
_cell.angle_alpha   90.00
_cell.angle_beta   90.00
_cell.angle_gamma   90.00
#
_symmetry.space_group_name_H-M   'P 1'
#
loop_
_entity.id
_entity.type
_entity.pdbx_description
1 polymer ?
#
loop_
_entity_poly.entity_id
_entity_poly.type
_entity_poly.pdbx_seq_one_letter_code
_entity_poly.pdbx_strand_id
1 'polypeptide(L)'
;MARAERDERDAGPARDQQRLNTPGRRTRWVVPRVRWDRDAFGKFAEGFARFMGTARFLGGMTVVIVVWVLWNVPYGPPRPRFDEYPFIFLTLVLSLQASYAAPLILLAQNRQEARDRVALEADREQTAQSRADMDFLAREIAGLRMSVGELATRDFLRGQLRGELRAIIDELDREEEDELDVLGTPSGAERGDRRDRGERAEQPVAASPGSRRDAGSENGRRDRGARSR
;
A
#
# COMPACT_ATOMS: atom_id res chain seq x y z
N MET A 1 -43.02 68.82 -12.50
CA MET A 1 -42.00 68.15 -11.67
C MET A 1 -42.39 66.68 -11.54
N ALA A 2 -41.42 65.80 -11.86
CA ALA A 2 -41.23 64.44 -11.34
C ALA A 2 -42.33 63.36 -11.49
N ARG A 3 -42.00 62.44 -12.41
CA ARG A 3 -41.92 60.97 -12.23
C ARG A 3 -43.19 60.14 -12.09
N ALA A 4 -43.16 59.07 -12.90
CA ALA A 4 -43.61 57.71 -12.58
C ALA A 4 -45.13 57.55 -12.51
N GLU A 5 -45.77 56.52 -13.03
CA GLU A 5 -45.33 55.16 -13.34
C GLU A 5 -46.54 54.47 -13.99
N ARG A 6 -46.29 53.48 -14.85
CA ARG A 6 -47.16 52.34 -15.15
C ARG A 6 -48.46 52.65 -15.91
N ASP A 7 -48.57 52.12 -17.13
CA ASP A 7 -49.27 50.84 -17.36
C ASP A 7 -49.45 50.60 -18.88
N GLU A 8 -48.35 50.55 -19.65
CA GLU A 8 -48.41 49.99 -21.01
C GLU A 8 -48.05 48.52 -20.96
N ARG A 9 -49.12 47.76 -20.73
CA ARG A 9 -49.18 46.32 -20.67
C ARG A 9 -48.85 45.70 -22.03
N ASP A 10 -47.79 44.89 -22.02
CA ASP A 10 -47.71 43.56 -22.59
C ASP A 10 -48.71 43.17 -23.70
N ALA A 11 -48.24 43.19 -24.96
CA ALA A 11 -48.73 42.31 -26.02
C ALA A 11 -47.63 42.10 -27.07
N GLY A 12 -46.75 41.13 -26.81
CA GLY A 12 -45.57 40.88 -27.65
C GLY A 12 -45.84 40.12 -28.95
N PRO A 13 -44.90 40.17 -29.92
CA PRO A 13 -44.71 39.14 -30.92
C PRO A 13 -43.58 38.19 -30.48
N ALA A 14 -43.77 37.49 -29.37
CA ALA A 14 -42.86 36.42 -28.94
C ALA A 14 -43.23 35.09 -29.63
N ARG A 15 -43.11 34.98 -30.95
CA ARG A 15 -43.45 33.72 -31.67
C ARG A 15 -42.63 33.37 -32.90
N ASP A 16 -41.34 33.71 -32.97
CA ASP A 16 -40.52 33.26 -34.13
C ASP A 16 -39.13 32.68 -33.83
N GLN A 17 -38.73 32.54 -32.56
CA GLN A 17 -37.38 32.01 -32.23
C GLN A 17 -37.38 30.61 -31.61
N GLN A 18 -38.51 29.90 -31.60
CA GLN A 18 -38.63 28.62 -30.89
C GLN A 18 -39.17 27.47 -31.76
N ARG A 19 -38.83 27.44 -33.05
CA ARG A 19 -39.13 26.29 -33.94
C ARG A 19 -37.92 25.72 -34.68
N LEU A 20 -36.71 25.98 -34.20
CA LEU A 20 -35.50 25.33 -34.71
C LEU A 20 -34.76 24.54 -33.62
N ASN A 21 -35.49 23.78 -32.81
CA ASN A 21 -34.93 22.79 -31.89
C ASN A 21 -35.88 21.59 -31.77
N THR A 22 -36.21 20.97 -32.90
CA THR A 22 -36.53 19.55 -32.89
C THR A 22 -35.32 18.89 -33.53
N PRO A 23 -34.43 18.22 -32.78
CA PRO A 23 -33.46 17.37 -33.44
C PRO A 23 -34.27 16.39 -34.27
N GLY A 24 -34.18 16.54 -35.59
CA GLY A 24 -34.82 15.67 -36.55
C GLY A 24 -34.57 14.25 -36.09
N ARG A 25 -35.65 13.47 -36.05
CA ARG A 25 -35.68 12.06 -35.66
C ARG A 25 -34.61 11.35 -36.48
N ARG A 26 -33.38 11.33 -35.95
CA ARG A 26 -32.21 10.70 -36.55
C ARG A 26 -32.62 9.25 -36.56
N THR A 27 -33.00 8.76 -37.73
CA THR A 27 -33.49 7.40 -37.96
C THR A 27 -32.59 6.52 -37.14
N ARG A 28 -33.11 5.99 -36.02
CA ARG A 28 -32.32 5.27 -35.05
C ARG A 28 -31.96 4.00 -35.78
N TRP A 29 -30.81 4.02 -36.46
CA TRP A 29 -30.24 2.87 -37.11
C TRP A 29 -29.97 1.91 -35.96
N VAL A 30 -30.94 1.04 -35.71
CA VAL A 30 -30.83 -0.07 -34.78
C VAL A 30 -29.92 -1.06 -35.47
N VAL A 31 -28.62 -0.75 -35.45
CA VAL A 31 -27.60 -1.76 -35.66
C VAL A 31 -27.89 -2.82 -34.60
N PRO A 32 -28.19 -4.07 -34.98
CA PRO A 32 -28.27 -5.15 -34.03
C PRO A 32 -26.92 -5.15 -33.33
N ARG A 33 -26.87 -4.73 -32.06
CA ARG A 33 -25.69 -4.95 -31.24
C ARG A 33 -25.63 -6.45 -31.07
N VAL A 34 -24.87 -7.11 -31.95
CA VAL A 34 -24.54 -8.51 -31.82
C VAL A 34 -23.81 -8.59 -30.48
N ARG A 35 -24.57 -8.96 -29.43
CA ARG A 35 -24.03 -9.28 -28.11
C ARG A 35 -23.37 -10.63 -28.30
N TRP A 36 -22.16 -10.62 -28.83
CA TRP A 36 -21.29 -11.78 -28.85
C TRP A 36 -21.22 -12.28 -27.41
N ASP A 37 -21.63 -13.53 -27.21
CA ASP A 37 -21.73 -14.14 -25.91
C ASP A 37 -20.33 -14.20 -25.30
N ARG A 38 -20.08 -13.33 -24.32
CA ARG A 38 -18.74 -13.13 -23.73
C ARG A 38 -18.23 -14.41 -23.10
N ASP A 39 -19.11 -15.32 -22.70
CA ASP A 39 -18.72 -16.56 -22.02
C ASP A 39 -18.26 -17.64 -22.99
N ALA A 40 -18.85 -17.73 -24.19
CA ALA A 40 -18.42 -18.67 -25.23
C ALA A 40 -17.00 -18.34 -25.73
N PHE A 41 -16.71 -17.05 -25.95
CA PHE A 41 -15.39 -16.62 -26.40
C PHE A 41 -14.31 -16.77 -25.31
N GLY A 42 -14.68 -16.60 -24.03
CA GLY A 42 -13.77 -16.81 -22.91
C GLY A 42 -13.25 -18.26 -22.81
N LYS A 43 -14.16 -19.24 -22.95
CA LYS A 43 -13.80 -20.66 -22.96
C LYS A 43 -12.97 -21.03 -24.18
N PHE A 44 -13.29 -20.45 -25.34
CA PHE A 44 -12.52 -20.64 -26.57
C PHE A 44 -11.10 -20.09 -26.45
N ALA A 45 -10.93 -18.86 -25.94
CA ALA A 45 -9.62 -18.24 -25.75
C ALA A 45 -8.76 -19.01 -24.73
N GLU A 46 -9.34 -19.50 -23.64
CA GLU A 46 -8.65 -20.32 -22.66
C GLU A 46 -8.19 -21.67 -23.24
N GLY A 47 -9.01 -22.29 -24.09
CA GLY A 47 -8.63 -23.48 -24.85
C GLY A 47 -7.52 -23.18 -25.87
N PHE A 48 -7.63 -22.07 -26.59
CA PHE A 48 -6.66 -21.65 -27.59
C PHE A 48 -5.30 -21.30 -26.98
N ALA A 49 -5.27 -20.64 -25.82
CA ALA A 49 -4.05 -20.36 -25.08
C ALA A 49 -3.34 -21.63 -24.62
N ARG A 50 -4.09 -22.60 -24.08
CA ARG A 50 -3.56 -23.93 -23.71
C ARG A 50 -3.05 -24.72 -24.93
N PHE A 51 -3.72 -24.56 -26.08
CA PHE A 51 -3.36 -25.22 -27.32
C PHE A 51 -2.08 -24.66 -27.95
N MET A 52 -1.95 -23.33 -28.03
CA MET A 52 -0.78 -22.64 -28.61
C MET A 52 0.49 -22.78 -27.75
N GLY A 53 0.35 -22.90 -26.42
CA GLY A 53 1.49 -23.08 -25.50
C GLY A 53 2.08 -24.49 -25.47
N THR A 54 1.47 -25.46 -26.15
CA THR A 54 1.90 -26.86 -26.11
C THR A 54 2.70 -27.23 -27.36
N ALA A 55 3.82 -27.94 -27.21
CA ALA A 55 4.67 -28.43 -28.32
C ALA A 55 3.93 -29.29 -29.37
N ARG A 56 2.73 -29.77 -29.02
CA ARG A 56 1.82 -30.54 -29.89
C ARG A 56 1.30 -29.73 -31.08
N PHE A 57 1.05 -28.42 -30.91
CA PHE A 57 0.59 -27.58 -32.02
C PHE A 57 1.67 -27.47 -33.10
N LEU A 58 2.90 -27.18 -32.69
CA LEU A 58 4.03 -27.05 -33.58
C LEU A 58 4.29 -28.37 -34.32
N GLY A 59 4.28 -29.50 -33.59
CA GLY A 59 4.41 -30.83 -34.18
C GLY A 59 3.31 -31.15 -35.20
N GLY A 60 2.05 -30.87 -34.87
CA GLY A 60 0.92 -31.06 -35.80
C GLY A 60 1.06 -30.22 -37.07
N MET A 61 1.43 -28.95 -36.93
CA MET A 61 1.64 -28.04 -38.07
C MET A 61 2.79 -28.54 -38.97
N THR A 62 3.90 -28.98 -38.38
CA THR A 62 5.02 -29.58 -39.12
C THR A 62 4.60 -30.85 -39.86
N VAL A 63 3.82 -31.72 -39.23
CA VAL A 63 3.31 -32.95 -39.88
C VAL A 63 2.44 -32.60 -41.09
N VAL A 64 1.54 -31.62 -40.98
CA VAL A 64 0.70 -31.18 -42.11
C VAL A 64 1.57 -30.67 -43.27
N ILE A 65 2.58 -29.84 -42.99
CA ILE A 65 3.51 -29.33 -44.00
C ILE A 65 4.28 -30.50 -44.65
N VAL A 66 4.81 -31.43 -43.86
CA VAL A 66 5.55 -32.59 -44.35
C VAL A 66 4.65 -33.48 -45.22
N VAL A 67 3.42 -33.77 -44.79
CA VAL A 67 2.45 -34.56 -45.57
C VAL A 67 2.12 -33.85 -46.88
N TRP A 68 1.91 -32.54 -46.87
CA TRP A 68 1.63 -31.76 -48.08
C TRP A 68 2.80 -31.79 -49.07
N VAL A 69 4.01 -31.60 -48.57
CA VAL A 69 5.23 -31.67 -49.38
C VAL A 69 5.38 -33.09 -49.93
N LEU A 70 5.32 -34.14 -49.12
CA LEU A 70 5.44 -35.52 -49.58
C LEU A 70 4.37 -35.91 -50.61
N TRP A 71 3.15 -35.38 -50.48
CA TRP A 71 2.07 -35.59 -51.44
C TRP A 71 2.35 -34.94 -52.80
N ASN A 72 3.00 -33.78 -52.81
CA ASN A 72 3.28 -32.99 -54.02
C ASN A 72 4.71 -33.19 -54.58
N VAL A 73 5.62 -33.82 -53.84
CA VAL A 73 6.98 -34.14 -54.29
C VAL A 73 6.92 -35.19 -55.41
N PRO A 74 7.71 -35.06 -56.48
CA PRO A 74 7.67 -35.94 -57.64
C PRO A 74 8.28 -37.31 -57.32
N TYR A 75 7.50 -38.20 -56.70
CA TYR A 75 7.80 -39.64 -56.65
C TYR A 75 6.92 -40.37 -57.68
N GLY A 76 7.41 -40.49 -58.93
CA GLY A 76 6.83 -41.37 -59.96
C GLY A 76 6.35 -40.71 -61.26
N PRO A 77 5.74 -41.50 -62.18
CA PRO A 77 5.34 -41.08 -63.54
C PRO A 77 4.39 -39.89 -63.55
N PRO A 78 4.19 -39.19 -64.69
CA PRO A 78 3.47 -37.91 -64.75
C PRO A 78 2.06 -38.02 -64.18
N ARG A 79 1.90 -37.61 -62.92
CA ARG A 79 0.62 -37.39 -62.25
C ARG A 79 0.24 -35.91 -62.39
N PRO A 80 -1.06 -35.57 -62.38
CA PRO A 80 -1.48 -34.18 -62.25
C PRO A 80 -0.92 -33.61 -60.94
N ARG A 81 -0.07 -32.59 -61.05
CA ARG A 81 0.59 -31.91 -59.92
C ARG A 81 -0.34 -30.81 -59.41
N PHE A 82 -0.77 -30.91 -58.17
CA PHE A 82 -1.66 -29.90 -57.57
C PHE A 82 -0.87 -28.65 -57.14
N ASP A 83 0.35 -28.83 -56.60
CA ASP A 83 1.20 -27.74 -56.11
C ASP A 83 2.70 -28.05 -56.35
N GLU A 84 3.25 -27.64 -57.49
CA GLU A 84 4.66 -27.86 -57.84
C GLU A 84 5.59 -26.85 -57.15
N TYR A 85 6.86 -27.23 -56.91
CA TYR A 85 7.89 -26.35 -56.35
C TYR A 85 7.89 -25.01 -57.11
N PRO A 86 7.68 -23.85 -56.46
CA PRO A 86 7.92 -23.54 -55.03
C PRO A 86 6.73 -23.66 -54.04
N PHE A 87 5.70 -24.47 -54.31
CA PHE A 87 4.52 -24.68 -53.44
C PHE A 87 3.71 -23.38 -53.19
N ILE A 88 3.18 -22.80 -54.27
CA ILE A 88 2.43 -21.53 -54.22
C ILE A 88 1.17 -21.68 -53.36
N PHE A 89 0.44 -22.80 -53.48
CA PHE A 89 -0.79 -22.98 -52.72
C PHE A 89 -0.52 -23.09 -51.22
N LEU A 90 0.48 -23.87 -50.82
CA LEU A 90 0.91 -23.95 -49.43
C LEU A 90 1.25 -22.56 -48.88
N THR A 91 2.01 -21.78 -49.64
CA THR A 91 2.43 -20.43 -49.24
C THR A 91 1.25 -19.46 -49.11
N LEU A 92 0.29 -19.52 -50.05
CA LEU A 92 -0.93 -18.71 -49.99
C LEU A 92 -1.76 -19.03 -48.74
N VAL A 93 -1.94 -20.32 -48.45
CA VAL A 93 -2.68 -20.77 -47.26
C VAL A 93 -1.96 -20.34 -45.98
N LEU A 94 -0.64 -20.50 -45.90
CA LEU A 94 0.14 -20.06 -44.73
C LEU A 94 0.08 -18.54 -44.53
N SER A 95 0.12 -17.77 -45.61
CA SER A 95 0.01 -16.30 -45.55
C SER A 95 -1.38 -15.87 -45.06
N LEU A 96 -2.43 -16.51 -45.57
CA LEU A 96 -3.80 -16.31 -45.08
C LEU A 96 -3.93 -16.72 -43.61
N GLN A 97 -3.29 -17.82 -43.20
CA GLN A 97 -3.29 -18.32 -41.84
C GLN A 97 -2.71 -17.30 -40.85
N ALA A 98 -1.61 -16.67 -41.21
CA ALA A 98 -1.02 -15.58 -40.41
C ALA A 98 -1.94 -14.35 -40.38
N SER A 99 -2.56 -13.99 -41.51
CA SER A 99 -3.41 -12.80 -41.61
C SER A 99 -4.70 -12.90 -40.76
N TYR A 100 -5.35 -14.07 -40.70
CA TYR A 100 -6.55 -14.23 -39.86
C TYR A 100 -6.22 -14.40 -38.37
N ALA A 101 -4.97 -14.76 -38.03
CA ALA A 101 -4.56 -14.88 -36.64
C ALA A 101 -4.59 -13.51 -35.93
N ALA A 102 -4.17 -12.43 -36.60
CA ALA A 102 -4.13 -11.08 -36.03
C ALA A 102 -5.48 -10.61 -35.43
N PRO A 103 -6.62 -10.64 -36.15
CA PRO A 103 -7.91 -10.24 -35.58
C PRO A 103 -8.39 -11.16 -34.45
N LEU A 104 -8.11 -12.46 -34.51
CA LEU A 104 -8.44 -13.38 -33.40
C LEU A 104 -7.63 -13.08 -32.14
N ILE A 105 -6.33 -12.78 -32.30
CA ILE A 105 -5.44 -12.40 -31.21
C ILE A 105 -5.89 -11.06 -30.61
N LEU A 106 -6.26 -10.08 -31.43
CA LEU A 106 -6.76 -8.77 -30.97
C LEU A 106 -8.03 -8.90 -30.13
N LEU A 107 -8.94 -9.81 -30.51
CA LEU A 107 -10.14 -10.06 -29.70
C LEU A 107 -9.81 -10.78 -28.38
N ALA A 108 -8.84 -11.68 -28.37
CA ALA A 108 -8.37 -12.33 -27.14
C ALA A 108 -7.68 -11.34 -26.18
N GLN A 109 -6.87 -10.42 -26.72
CA GLN A 109 -6.14 -9.40 -25.96
C GLN A 109 -7.06 -8.38 -25.30
N ASN A 110 -8.06 -7.84 -26.02
CA ASN A 110 -9.03 -6.87 -25.48
C ASN A 110 -9.73 -7.36 -24.20
N ARG A 111 -9.94 -8.68 -24.07
CA ARG A 111 -10.56 -9.27 -22.88
C ARG A 111 -9.54 -9.49 -21.75
N GLN A 112 -8.31 -9.85 -22.09
CA GLN A 112 -7.25 -9.97 -21.10
C GLN A 112 -6.99 -8.61 -20.44
N GLU A 113 -6.87 -7.54 -21.23
CA GLU A 113 -6.71 -6.17 -20.74
C GLU A 113 -7.88 -5.71 -19.86
N ALA A 114 -9.12 -6.12 -20.17
CA ALA A 114 -10.28 -5.81 -19.34
C ALA A 114 -10.25 -6.50 -17.97
N ARG A 115 -9.79 -7.77 -17.91
CA ARG A 115 -9.59 -8.48 -16.64
C ARG A 115 -8.43 -7.87 -15.84
N ASP A 116 -7.33 -7.60 -16.51
CA ASP A 116 -6.14 -7.00 -15.90
C ASP A 116 -6.46 -5.62 -15.33
N ARG A 117 -7.32 -4.84 -16.01
CA ARG A 117 -7.83 -3.56 -15.49
C ARG A 117 -8.63 -3.74 -14.19
N VAL A 118 -9.57 -4.67 -14.15
CA VAL A 118 -10.39 -4.93 -12.94
C VAL A 118 -9.50 -5.42 -11.78
N ALA A 119 -8.54 -6.30 -12.06
CA ALA A 119 -7.59 -6.76 -11.06
C ALA A 119 -6.73 -5.61 -10.50
N LEU A 120 -6.26 -4.71 -11.38
CA LEU A 120 -5.52 -3.50 -10.98
C LEU A 120 -6.37 -2.50 -10.18
N GLU A 121 -7.67 -2.38 -10.46
CA GLU A 121 -8.57 -1.53 -9.68
C GLU A 121 -8.78 -2.12 -8.27
N ALA A 122 -9.05 -3.42 -8.17
CA ALA A 122 -9.20 -4.11 -6.89
C ALA A 122 -7.92 -4.06 -6.03
N ASP A 123 -6.75 -4.24 -6.64
CA ASP A 123 -5.45 -4.15 -5.95
C ASP A 123 -5.19 -2.75 -5.37
N ARG A 124 -5.60 -1.70 -6.09
CA ARG A 124 -5.52 -0.32 -5.58
C ARG A 124 -6.44 -0.10 -4.39
N GLU A 125 -7.68 -0.58 -4.45
CA GLU A 125 -8.62 -0.50 -3.33
C GLU A 125 -8.09 -1.27 -2.11
N GLN A 126 -7.57 -2.48 -2.32
CA GLN A 126 -6.99 -3.29 -1.26
C GLN A 126 -5.76 -2.62 -0.64
N THR A 127 -4.89 -2.02 -1.45
CA THR A 127 -3.72 -1.27 -0.96
C THR A 127 -4.14 -0.05 -0.15
N ALA A 128 -5.18 0.66 -0.58
CA ALA A 128 -5.72 1.79 0.16
C ALA A 128 -6.30 1.38 1.52
N GLN A 129 -7.06 0.28 1.56
CA GLN A 129 -7.60 -0.29 2.80
C GLN A 129 -6.49 -0.77 3.74
N SER A 130 -5.53 -1.54 3.22
CA SER A 130 -4.37 -2.02 3.99
C SER A 130 -3.57 -0.88 4.63
N ARG A 131 -3.38 0.23 3.89
CA ARG A 131 -2.73 1.42 4.45
C ARG A 131 -3.55 2.06 5.57
N ALA A 132 -4.87 2.16 5.41
CA ALA A 132 -5.74 2.69 6.45
C ALA A 132 -5.75 1.80 7.71
N ASP A 133 -5.74 0.48 7.54
CA ASP A 133 -5.65 -0.49 8.64
C ASP A 133 -4.31 -0.37 9.38
N MET A 134 -3.19 -0.21 8.65
CA MET A 134 -1.89 0.05 9.27
C MET A 134 -1.90 1.36 10.06
N ASP A 135 -2.49 2.43 9.51
CA ASP A 135 -2.58 3.73 10.20
C ASP A 135 -3.49 3.65 11.45
N PHE A 136 -4.52 2.80 11.42
CA PHE A 136 -5.37 2.51 12.57
C PHE A 136 -4.59 1.73 13.63
N LEU A 137 -3.95 0.62 13.25
CA LEU A 137 -3.13 -0.18 14.15
C LEU A 137 -1.98 0.63 14.76
N ALA A 138 -1.34 1.51 13.99
CA ALA A 138 -0.29 2.39 14.51
C ALA A 138 -0.82 3.35 15.58
N ARG A 139 -2.03 3.91 15.38
CA ARG A 139 -2.71 4.75 16.38
C ARG A 139 -3.11 3.94 17.61
N GLU A 140 -3.62 2.73 17.42
CA GLU A 140 -4.03 1.85 18.52
C GLU A 140 -2.83 1.42 19.35
N ILE A 141 -1.71 1.06 18.70
CA ILE A 141 -0.45 0.72 19.38
C ILE A 141 0.12 1.94 20.11
N ALA A 142 0.02 3.15 19.54
CA ALA A 142 0.43 4.37 20.22
C ALA A 142 -0.42 4.64 21.47
N GLY A 143 -1.74 4.45 21.39
CA GLY A 143 -2.65 4.54 22.53
C GLY A 143 -2.34 3.50 23.60
N LEU A 144 -2.19 2.23 23.21
CA LEU A 144 -1.81 1.13 24.10
C LEU A 144 -0.45 1.39 24.76
N ARG A 145 0.52 1.92 24.02
CA ARG A 145 1.84 2.28 24.58
C ARG A 145 1.70 3.39 25.63
N MET A 146 0.82 4.35 25.44
CA MET A 146 0.58 5.42 26.41
C MET A 146 -0.07 4.85 27.68
N SER A 147 -1.12 4.04 27.54
CA SER A 147 -1.81 3.42 28.68
C SER A 147 -0.90 2.42 29.43
N VAL A 148 -0.10 1.64 28.71
CA VAL A 148 0.92 0.77 29.30
C VAL A 148 2.06 1.58 29.90
N GLY A 149 2.43 2.73 29.33
CA GLY A 149 3.43 3.64 29.93
C GLY A 149 2.99 4.18 31.29
N GLU A 150 1.70 4.47 31.45
CA GLU A 150 1.11 4.89 32.73
C GLU A 150 1.00 3.73 33.73
N LEU A 151 0.69 2.51 33.26
CA LEU A 151 0.55 1.30 34.08
C LEU A 151 1.88 0.57 34.39
N ALA A 152 2.88 0.70 33.53
CA ALA A 152 4.26 0.22 33.73
C ALA A 152 5.05 1.29 34.50
N THR A 153 4.48 1.73 35.61
CA THR A 153 5.03 2.76 36.45
C THR A 153 6.26 2.17 37.13
N ARG A 154 7.44 2.44 36.57
CA ARG A 154 8.73 2.21 37.25
C ARG A 154 8.71 2.77 38.67
N ASP A 155 7.98 3.87 38.87
CA ASP A 155 7.83 4.54 40.17
C ASP A 155 6.75 3.92 41.07
N PHE A 156 5.66 3.37 40.53
CA PHE A 156 4.68 2.57 41.30
C PHE A 156 5.30 1.24 41.73
N LEU A 157 5.92 0.51 40.80
CA LEU A 157 6.65 -0.72 41.10
C LEU A 157 7.80 -0.48 42.08
N ARG A 158 8.54 0.63 41.96
CA ARG A 158 9.55 1.02 42.97
C ARG A 158 8.94 1.40 44.31
N GLY A 159 7.82 2.11 44.30
CA GLY A 159 7.11 2.53 45.51
C GLY A 159 6.61 1.30 46.28
N GLN A 160 5.98 0.37 45.56
CA GLN A 160 5.47 -0.88 46.12
C GLN A 160 6.60 -1.79 46.61
N LEU A 161 7.66 -1.99 45.81
CA LEU A 161 8.83 -2.74 46.26
C LEU A 161 9.45 -2.12 47.51
N ARG A 162 9.67 -0.80 47.53
CA ARG A 162 10.25 -0.12 48.70
C ARG A 162 9.33 -0.19 49.91
N GLY A 163 8.02 -0.06 49.73
CA GLY A 163 7.03 -0.17 50.79
C GLY A 163 7.09 -1.55 51.46
N GLU A 164 7.02 -2.61 50.65
CA GLU A 164 7.13 -4.00 51.13
C GLU A 164 8.49 -4.27 51.80
N LEU A 165 9.61 -3.84 51.19
CA LEU A 165 10.93 -4.00 51.81
C LEU A 165 11.02 -3.26 53.15
N ARG A 166 10.44 -2.06 53.26
CA ARG A 166 10.45 -1.29 54.51
C ARG A 166 9.62 -1.98 55.58
N ALA A 167 8.45 -2.52 55.21
CA ALA A 167 7.57 -3.25 56.11
C ALA A 167 8.27 -4.48 56.69
N ILE A 168 8.96 -5.26 55.85
CA ILE A 168 9.71 -6.45 56.30
C ILE A 168 10.85 -6.06 57.26
N ILE A 169 11.61 -5.00 56.96
CA ILE A 169 12.70 -4.54 57.85
C ILE A 169 12.15 -4.10 59.21
N ASP A 170 11.06 -3.34 59.21
CA ASP A 170 10.42 -2.81 60.42
C ASP A 170 9.77 -3.92 61.27
N GLU A 171 9.45 -5.06 60.67
CA GLU A 171 9.00 -6.28 61.38
C GLU A 171 10.20 -6.98 62.05
N LEU A 172 11.33 -7.13 61.36
CA LEU A 172 12.57 -7.68 61.96
C LEU A 172 13.14 -6.80 63.08
N ASP A 173 13.16 -5.47 62.91
CA ASP A 173 13.66 -4.55 63.95
C ASP A 173 12.83 -4.65 65.24
N ARG A 174 11.49 -4.84 65.13
CA ARG A 174 10.63 -5.05 66.31
C ARG A 174 10.89 -6.38 67.00
N GLU A 175 11.14 -7.44 66.23
CA GLU A 175 11.52 -8.75 66.78
C GLU A 175 12.86 -8.65 67.54
N GLU A 176 13.85 -7.90 67.04
CA GLU A 176 15.12 -7.64 67.73
C GLU A 176 14.94 -6.78 68.99
N GLU A 177 14.11 -5.73 68.96
CA GLU A 177 13.82 -4.89 70.13
C GLU A 177 13.09 -5.66 71.24
N ASP A 178 12.12 -6.51 70.88
CA ASP A 178 11.43 -7.39 71.83
C ASP A 178 12.40 -8.43 72.43
N GLU A 179 13.36 -8.94 71.65
CA GLU A 179 14.40 -9.86 72.13
C GLU A 179 15.41 -9.15 73.06
N LEU A 180 15.74 -7.89 72.77
CA LEU A 180 16.61 -7.04 73.58
C LEU A 180 15.94 -6.57 74.88
N ASP A 181 14.63 -6.30 74.90
CA ASP A 181 13.88 -5.92 76.09
C ASP A 181 13.70 -7.11 77.05
N VAL A 182 13.66 -8.35 76.52
CA VAL A 182 13.67 -9.59 77.32
C VAL A 182 15.05 -9.84 77.97
N LEU A 183 16.14 -9.33 77.39
CA LEU A 183 17.52 -9.45 77.91
C LEU A 183 17.99 -8.22 78.72
N GLY A 184 17.29 -7.08 78.62
CA GLY A 184 17.63 -5.81 79.27
C GLY A 184 17.09 -5.68 80.71
N THR A 185 17.95 -5.96 81.70
CA THR A 185 17.65 -5.59 83.10
C THR A 185 17.70 -4.06 83.28
N PRO A 186 16.68 -3.37 83.83
CA PRO A 186 16.75 -1.93 84.02
C PRO A 186 17.55 -1.61 85.30
N SER A 187 18.81 -1.23 85.13
CA SER A 187 19.61 -0.56 86.16
C SER A 187 19.61 0.94 85.88
N GLY A 188 18.87 1.70 86.68
CA GLY A 188 18.62 3.12 86.47
C GLY A 188 19.71 4.09 86.92
N ALA A 189 19.21 5.30 87.23
CA ALA A 189 19.85 6.47 87.86
C ALA A 189 20.33 7.60 86.93
N GLU A 190 19.52 8.66 86.93
CA GLU A 190 19.80 10.10 87.00
C GLU A 190 21.22 10.66 86.72
N ARG A 191 21.30 11.78 85.98
CA ARG A 191 21.58 13.15 86.52
C ARG A 191 22.03 14.18 85.46
N GLY A 192 21.61 15.43 85.71
CA GLY A 192 22.43 16.66 85.53
C GLY A 192 22.30 17.35 84.18
N ASP A 193 21.50 18.40 84.03
CA ASP A 193 21.77 19.80 84.42
C ASP A 193 22.97 20.46 83.68
N ARG A 194 22.61 21.47 82.86
CA ARG A 194 23.16 22.83 82.82
C ARG A 194 23.99 23.26 81.58
N ARG A 195 23.69 24.52 81.19
CA ARG A 195 24.45 25.54 80.41
C ARG A 195 24.13 25.57 78.92
N ASP A 196 23.35 26.53 78.42
CA ASP A 196 23.55 27.99 78.32
C ASP A 196 24.57 28.42 77.24
N ARG A 197 24.13 29.40 76.45
CA ARG A 197 24.88 30.46 75.76
C ARG A 197 25.30 30.31 74.29
N GLY A 198 24.71 31.22 73.49
CA GLY A 198 25.36 32.00 72.42
C GLY A 198 25.54 31.26 71.09
N GLU A 199 25.53 31.87 69.92
CA GLU A 199 25.42 33.27 69.49
C GLU A 199 25.18 33.24 67.97
N ARG A 200 24.76 34.37 67.41
CA ARG A 200 24.41 34.56 66.00
C ARG A 200 25.62 34.55 65.06
N ALA A 201 25.29 34.42 63.77
CA ALA A 201 26.03 34.83 62.57
C ALA A 201 27.19 33.86 62.20
N GLU A 202 27.46 33.49 60.96
CA GLU A 202 27.48 34.25 59.71
C GLU A 202 27.33 33.29 58.50
N GLN A 203 26.68 33.76 57.43
CA GLN A 203 27.02 33.31 56.08
C GLN A 203 28.25 34.08 55.62
N PRO A 204 29.09 33.48 54.75
CA PRO A 204 29.32 34.17 53.49
C PRO A 204 29.29 33.28 52.25
N VAL A 205 28.76 33.89 51.20
CA VAL A 205 28.91 33.60 49.78
C VAL A 205 30.37 33.86 49.37
N ALA A 206 30.98 32.96 48.56
CA ALA A 206 31.63 33.29 47.27
C ALA A 206 32.70 32.26 46.83
N ALA A 207 32.47 31.73 45.63
CA ALA A 207 33.41 31.62 44.51
C ALA A 207 34.80 30.94 44.67
N SER A 208 35.04 29.93 43.83
CA SER A 208 36.08 30.12 42.81
C SER A 208 35.83 29.33 41.51
N PRO A 209 36.01 29.99 40.35
CA PRO A 209 36.00 29.41 39.01
C PRO A 209 37.43 29.15 38.49
N GLY A 210 37.56 28.26 37.50
CA GLY A 210 38.80 28.09 36.73
C GLY A 210 38.65 26.91 35.75
N SER A 211 38.23 27.13 34.50
CA SER A 211 39.01 27.64 33.36
C SER A 211 40.12 26.65 32.95
N ARG A 212 40.05 26.00 31.79
CA ARG A 212 40.69 26.36 30.49
C ARG A 212 40.91 25.00 29.75
N ARG A 213 40.98 24.85 28.43
CA ARG A 213 40.93 25.72 27.25
C ARG A 213 40.96 24.83 26.01
N ASP A 214 40.37 25.37 24.95
CA ASP A 214 40.85 25.47 23.56
C ASP A 214 41.10 24.27 22.63
N ALA A 215 40.73 24.61 21.38
CA ALA A 215 41.20 24.15 20.08
C ALA A 215 40.47 22.93 19.47
N GLY A 216 40.00 22.96 18.23
CA GLY A 216 40.19 23.94 17.16
C GLY A 216 39.35 23.55 15.94
N SER A 217 39.13 24.53 15.09
CA SER A 217 38.43 24.45 13.81
C SER A 217 39.36 23.96 12.70
N GLU A 218 38.95 22.99 11.89
CA GLU A 218 39.46 22.75 10.52
C GLU A 218 38.40 21.93 9.74
N ASN A 219 37.57 22.55 8.89
CA ASN A 219 37.78 22.84 7.47
C ASN A 219 38.19 21.62 6.60
N GLY A 220 37.46 21.40 5.49
CA GLY A 220 38.08 20.85 4.28
C GLY A 220 37.45 19.63 3.63
N ARG A 221 36.47 19.89 2.74
CA ARG A 221 36.37 19.40 1.35
C ARG A 221 36.87 17.98 0.99
N ARG A 222 36.00 17.21 0.32
CA ARG A 222 36.13 16.66 -1.05
C ARG A 222 34.92 15.72 -1.28
N ASP A 223 33.98 15.96 -2.19
CA ASP A 223 34.05 16.12 -3.65
C ASP A 223 34.15 14.79 -4.43
N ARG A 224 33.38 14.74 -5.53
CA ARG A 224 33.19 13.71 -6.60
C ARG A 224 32.09 12.66 -6.38
N GLY A 225 31.20 12.39 -7.35
CA GLY A 225 31.00 12.83 -8.75
C GLY A 225 29.83 12.03 -9.33
N ALA A 226 28.85 12.65 -10.00
CA ALA A 226 28.73 12.75 -11.47
C ALA A 226 28.88 11.43 -12.27
N ARG A 227 27.77 10.95 -12.87
CA ARG A 227 27.60 10.51 -14.29
C ARG A 227 26.21 9.88 -14.49
N SER A 228 25.35 10.45 -15.35
CA SER A 228 25.26 10.16 -16.80
C SER A 228 24.79 8.73 -17.12
N ARG A 229 23.50 8.58 -17.45
CA ARG A 229 22.99 7.79 -18.58
C ARG A 229 21.56 8.21 -18.88
#